data_AF-A0A9D8H1T5-F1
#
_entry.id   AF-A0A9D8H1T5-F1
#
_cell.length_a   1.000
_cell.length_b   1.000
_cell.length_c   1.000
_cell.angle_alpha   90.00
_cell.angle_beta   90.00
_cell.angle_gamma   90.00
#
_symmetry.space_group_name_H-M   'P 1'
#
loop_
_entity.id
_entity.type
_entity.pdbx_description
1 polymer ?
#
loop_
_entity_poly.entity_id
_entity_poly.type
_entity_poly.pdbx_seq_one_letter_code
_entity_poly.pdbx_strand_id
1 'polypeptide(L)' 'MRTTIDVRTIAPRDRHPMIFQAFDDLASGEAFELVNDHDPKPLYDQFEAEHEGQFTWDYLQEGPRAWRVRIGRA' A
#
# COMPACT_ATOMS: atom_id res chain seq x y z
N MET A 1 -6.50 14.67 -4.33
CA MET A 1 -5.04 14.80 -4.08
C MET A 1 -4.46 13.39 -4.04
N ARG A 2 -3.26 13.15 -4.55
CA ARG A 2 -2.61 11.83 -4.48
C ARG A 2 -1.79 11.77 -3.20
N THR A 3 -2.23 10.97 -2.24
CA THR A 3 -1.50 10.74 -0.98
C THR A 3 -0.41 9.69 -1.24
N THR A 4 0.83 9.98 -0.84
CA THR A 4 1.96 9.03 -0.97
C THR A 4 2.48 8.70 0.42
N ILE A 5 2.61 7.41 0.71
CA ILE A 5 3.18 6.85 1.93
C ILE A 5 4.53 6.23 1.59
N ASP A 6 5.62 6.90 1.98
CA ASP A 6 6.97 6.39 1.79
C ASP A 6 7.48 5.68 3.04
N VAL A 7 7.32 4.35 3.07
CA VAL A 7 7.65 3.53 4.24
C VAL A 7 9.15 3.36 4.48
N ARG A 8 9.99 3.79 3.53
CA ARG A 8 11.45 3.79 3.72
C ARG A 8 11.87 4.76 4.81
N THR A 9 11.02 5.75 5.10
CA THR A 9 11.21 6.74 6.17
C THR A 9 10.58 6.34 7.50
N ILE A 10 9.88 5.20 7.55
CA ILE A 10 9.07 4.76 8.68
C ILE A 10 9.73 3.52 9.31
N ALA A 11 9.76 3.47 10.64
CA ALA A 11 10.30 2.33 11.37
C ALA A 11 9.50 1.05 11.03
N PRO A 12 10.16 -0.12 10.84
CA PRO A 12 9.49 -1.33 10.35
C PRO A 12 8.22 -1.73 11.11
N ARG A 13 8.23 -1.57 12.45
CA ARG A 13 7.10 -1.90 13.32
C ARG A 13 5.84 -1.07 13.06
N ASP A 14 6.00 0.15 12.53
CA ASP A 14 4.92 1.12 12.36
C ASP A 14 4.33 1.10 10.94
N ARG A 15 4.99 0.43 9.99
CA ARG A 15 4.61 0.44 8.57
C ARG A 15 3.23 -0.16 8.34
N HIS A 16 3.02 -1.42 8.72
CA HIS A 16 1.75 -2.11 8.46
C HIS A 16 0.58 -1.42 9.17
N PRO A 17 0.63 -1.11 10.49
CA PRO A 17 -0.47 -0.40 11.15
C PRO A 17 -0.84 0.91 10.46
N MET A 18 0.15 1.70 10.03
CA MET A 18 -0.11 2.95 9.32
C MET A 18 -0.74 2.74 7.94
N ILE A 19 -0.28 1.74 7.17
CA ILE A 19 -0.82 1.45 5.84
C ILE A 19 -2.27 0.99 5.92
N PHE A 20 -2.59 0.09 6.85
CA PHE A 20 -3.96 -0.40 7.03
C PHE A 20 -4.89 0.71 7.53
N GLN A 21 -4.45 1.54 8.48
CA GLN A 21 -5.23 2.72 8.89
C GLN A 21 -5.48 3.66 7.71
N ALA A 22 -4.47 3.93 6.89
CA ALA A 22 -4.62 4.77 5.71
C ALA A 22 -5.59 4.17 4.67
N PHE A 23 -5.66 2.84 4.56
CA PHE A 23 -6.62 2.14 3.72
C PHE A 23 -8.04 2.19 4.29
N ASP A 24 -8.19 2.02 5.61
CA ASP A 24 -9.47 2.10 6.31
C ASP A 24 -10.12 3.49 6.21
N ASP A 25 -9.30 4.54 6.11
CA ASP A 25 -9.74 5.92 5.94
C ASP A 25 -10.18 6.25 4.48
N LEU A 26 -9.92 5.38 3.51
CA LEU A 26 -10.32 5.60 2.11
C LEU A 26 -11.83 5.43 1.91
N ALA A 27 -12.45 6.34 1.15
CA ALA A 27 -13.75 6.06 0.54
C ALA A 27 -13.61 5.12 -0.67
N SER A 28 -14.72 4.48 -1.09
CA SER A 28 -14.72 3.64 -2.30
C SER A 28 -14.30 4.45 -3.53
N GLY A 29 -13.39 3.89 -4.34
CA GLY A 29 -12.75 4.55 -5.48
C GLY A 29 -11.54 5.42 -5.14
N GLU A 30 -11.25 5.67 -3.85
CA GLU A 30 -10.04 6.38 -3.43
C GLU A 30 -8.83 5.45 -3.31
N ALA A 31 -7.64 6.04 -3.36
CA ALA A 31 -6.39 5.30 -3.30
C ALA A 31 -5.24 6.18 -2.79
N PHE A 32 -4.24 5.52 -2.21
CA PHE A 32 -2.92 6.12 -1.96
C PHE A 32 -1.83 5.35 -2.72
N GLU A 33 -0.65 5.93 -2.75
CA GLU A 33 0.54 5.28 -3.28
C GLU A 33 1.49 4.89 -2.16
N LEU A 34 1.90 3.62 -2.15
CA LEU A 34 2.96 3.10 -1.30
C LEU A 34 4.30 3.15 -2.04
N VAL A 35 5.35 3.66 -1.37
CA VAL A 35 6.74 3.58 -1.85
C VAL A 35 7.56 2.72 -0.89
N ASN A 36 8.16 1.65 -1.39
CA ASN A 36 8.94 0.69 -0.63
C ASN A 36 10.34 0.45 -1.25
N ASP A 37 11.28 -0.07 -0.46
CA ASP A 37 12.64 -0.43 -0.91
C ASP A 37 12.73 -1.85 -1.51
N HIS A 38 11.70 -2.68 -1.33
CA HIS A 38 11.56 -4.02 -1.91
C HIS A 38 10.12 -4.28 -2.38
N ASP A 39 9.92 -5.39 -3.08
CA ASP A 39 8.59 -5.85 -3.50
C ASP A 39 7.66 -6.03 -2.27
N PRO A 40 6.55 -5.28 -2.17
CA PRO A 40 5.60 -5.40 -1.07
C PRO A 40 4.70 -6.65 -1.15
N LYS A 41 5.11 -7.72 -1.83
CA LYS A 41 4.37 -8.99 -1.89
C LYS A 41 3.84 -9.52 -0.54
N PRO A 42 4.61 -9.53 0.57
CA PRO A 42 4.06 -9.97 1.86
C PRO A 42 2.88 -9.12 2.35
N LEU A 43 2.90 -7.82 2.04
CA LEU A 43 1.79 -6.92 2.35
C LEU A 43 0.60 -7.18 1.43
N TYR A 44 0.81 -7.46 0.14
CA TYR A 44 -0.25 -7.91 -0.77
C TYR A 44 -0.94 -9.16 -0.22
N ASP A 45 -0.16 -10.17 0.16
CA ASP A 45 -0.70 -11.43 0.69
C ASP A 45 -1.52 -11.18 1.99
N GLN A 46 -1.16 -10.18 2.79
CA GLN A 46 -1.95 -9.76 3.97
C GLN A 46 -3.25 -9.05 3.58
N PHE A 47 -3.23 -8.17 2.57
CA PHE A 47 -4.45 -7.54 2.03
C PHE A 47 -5.42 -8.57 1.46
N GLU A 48 -4.92 -9.57 0.73
CA GLU A 48 -5.75 -10.68 0.23
C GLU A 48 -6.42 -11.45 1.37
N ALA A 49 -5.71 -11.68 2.48
CA ALA A 49 -6.25 -12.41 3.61
C ALA A 49 -7.30 -11.62 4.42
N GLU A 50 -7.12 -10.30 4.56
CA GLU A 50 -7.95 -9.47 5.45
C GLU A 50 -9.04 -8.68 4.70
N HIS A 51 -8.85 -8.40 3.42
CA HIS A 51 -9.69 -7.52 2.62
C HIS A 51 -10.03 -8.08 1.23
N GLU A 52 -10.10 -9.41 1.08
CA GLU A 52 -10.43 -10.08 -0.19
C GLU A 52 -11.61 -9.39 -0.91
N GLY A 53 -11.38 -8.98 -2.16
CA GLY A 53 -12.38 -8.33 -3.01
C GLY A 53 -12.74 -6.88 -2.63
N GLN A 54 -12.08 -6.27 -1.65
CA GLN A 54 -12.35 -4.90 -1.18
C GLN A 54 -11.27 -3.89 -1.55
N PHE A 55 -10.16 -4.34 -2.14
CA PHE A 55 -9.04 -3.48 -2.52
C PHE A 55 -8.62 -3.67 -3.97
N THR A 56 -7.91 -2.68 -4.50
CA THR A 56 -7.19 -2.74 -5.77
C THR A 56 -5.70 -2.61 -5.51
N TRP A 57 -4.90 -3.23 -6.39
CA TRP A 57 -3.44 -3.24 -6.27
C TRP A 57 -2.78 -3.07 -7.64
N ASP A 58 -2.26 -1.89 -7.93
CA ASP A 58 -1.62 -1.58 -9.20
C ASP A 58 -0.14 -1.25 -9.01
N TYR A 59 0.74 -2.02 -9.64
CA TYR A 59 2.15 -1.64 -9.72
C TYR A 59 2.31 -0.40 -10.60
N LEU A 60 2.89 0.65 -10.01
CA LEU A 60 3.27 1.88 -10.72
C LEU A 60 4.77 1.86 -11.09
N GLN A 61 5.57 1.13 -10.32
CA GLN A 61 6.99 0.94 -10.57
C GLN A 61 7.48 -0.35 -9.91
N GLU A 62 8.15 -1.19 -10.68
CA GLU A 62 8.74 -2.45 -10.24
C GLU A 62 10.28 -2.34 -10.27
N GLY A 63 10.88 -2.02 -9.12
CA GLY A 63 12.31 -2.14 -8.83
C GLY A 63 13.33 -1.59 -9.88
N PRO A 64 14.63 -1.84 -9.67
CA PRO A 64 15.27 -2.08 -8.38
C PRO A 64 15.43 -0.79 -7.55
N ARG A 65 15.18 0.40 -8.13
CA ARG A 65 15.42 1.69 -7.46
C ARG A 65 14.38 2.02 -6.39
N ALA A 66 13.14 1.61 -6.62
CA ALA A 66 12.02 1.68 -5.68
C ALA A 66 10.89 0.82 -6.21
N TRP A 67 10.01 0.40 -5.30
CA TRP A 67 8.74 -0.25 -5.60
C TRP A 67 7.62 0.73 -5.29
N ARG A 68 6.75 0.97 -6.27
CA ARG A 68 5.62 1.91 -6.12
C ARG A 68 4.35 1.17 -6.46
N VAL A 69 3.40 1.15 -5.54
CA VAL A 69 2.11 0.48 -5.71
C VAL A 69 1.00 1.46 -5.39
N ARG A 70 -0.03 1.50 -6.22
CA ARG A 70 -1.30 2.14 -5.89
C ARG A 70 -2.18 1.13 -5.18
N ILE A 71 -2.60 1.46 -3.96
CA ILE A 71 -3.51 0.66 -3.16
C ILE A 71 -4.81 1.46 -3.03
N GLY A 72 -5.91 0.89 -3.52
CA GLY A 72 -7.21 1.57 -3.58
C GLY A 72 -8.31 0.76 -2.92
N ARG A 73 -9.39 1.43 -2.49
CA ARG A 73 -10.61 0.78 -2.00
C ARG A 73 -11.57 0.56 -3.18
N ALA A 74 -12.04 -0.68 -3.34
CA ALA A 74 -12.98 -1.07 -4.41
C ALA A 74 -14.38 -0.50 -4.21
#